data_AF-A0A846F1J9-F1
#
_entry.id   AF-A0A846F1J9-F1
#
_cell.length_a   1.000
_cell.length_b   1.000
_cell.length_c   1.000
_cell.angle_alpha   90.00
_cell.angle_beta   90.00
_cell.angle_gamma   90.00
#
_symmetry.space_group_name_H-M   'P 1'
#
loop_
_entity.id
_entity.type
_entity.pdbx_description
1 polymer ?
#
loop_
_entity_poly.entity_id
_entity_poly.type
_entity_poly.pdbx_seq_one_letter_code
_entity_poly.pdbx_strand_id
1 'polypeptide(L)'
;MSPGVKTPWRHQFDVKPRLLFMFYEKLLTIYNRDNKTSHPVVAVKVGDKKDYCHALKINGPCQIIYQPHQPNKSQAGGARLCIEVEPEVLVERKYFSNGDYSPPPEVVQQRSKIQKKSPRLKTKRKPTR
;
A
#
# COMPACT_ATOMS: atom_id res chain seq x y z
N MET A 1 34.76 15.92 4.09
CA MET A 1 33.64 14.95 4.10
C MET A 1 32.93 15.12 5.42
N SER A 2 31.80 15.84 5.45
CA SER A 2 31.03 16.06 6.68
C SER A 2 30.33 14.74 7.07
N PRO A 3 30.41 14.29 8.32
CA PRO A 3 29.71 13.09 8.76
C PRO A 3 28.21 13.32 8.60
N GLY A 4 27.55 12.41 7.87
CA GLY A 4 26.11 12.48 7.59
C GLY A 4 25.34 12.57 8.90
N VAL A 5 24.55 13.64 9.04
CA VAL A 5 23.64 13.85 10.18
C VAL A 5 22.72 12.63 10.26
N LYS A 6 22.92 11.79 11.28
CA LYS A 6 21.99 10.72 11.61
C LYS A 6 20.68 11.40 12.04
N THR A 7 19.61 11.21 11.27
CA THR A 7 18.30 11.70 11.68
C THR A 7 17.92 11.06 13.02
N PRO A 8 17.52 11.84 14.04
CA PRO A 8 17.30 11.34 15.41
C PRO A 8 16.12 10.36 15.53
N TRP A 9 15.25 10.29 14.52
CA TRP A 9 14.00 9.54 14.56
C TRP A 9 14.17 8.02 14.60
N ARG A 10 15.24 7.45 14.03
CA ARG A 10 15.45 5.99 14.07
C ARG A 10 15.69 5.43 15.47
N HIS A 11 16.03 6.29 16.44
CA HIS A 11 16.19 5.92 17.85
C HIS A 11 14.91 6.06 18.68
N GLN A 12 13.79 6.50 18.08
CA GLN A 12 12.57 6.80 18.83
C GLN A 12 11.65 5.58 19.01
N PHE A 13 11.80 4.54 18.19
CA PHE A 13 11.03 3.31 18.34
C PHE A 13 11.90 2.21 18.94
N ASP A 14 11.68 1.89 20.22
CA ASP A 14 12.27 0.72 20.90
C ASP A 14 11.75 -0.61 20.31
N VAL A 15 10.70 -0.53 19.47
CA VAL A 15 10.02 -1.64 18.83
C VAL A 15 10.04 -1.51 17.31
N LYS A 16 10.00 -2.64 16.60
CA LYS A 16 10.00 -2.65 15.14
C LYS A 16 8.71 -2.01 14.60
N PRO A 17 8.78 -0.94 13.79
CA PRO A 17 7.59 -0.24 13.32
C PRO A 17 6.78 -1.11 12.34
N ARG A 18 5.47 -0.84 12.30
CA ARG A 18 4.55 -1.43 11.32
C ARG A 18 4.56 -0.57 10.06
N LEU A 19 4.71 -1.24 8.91
CA LEU A 19 4.67 -0.60 7.60
C LEU A 19 3.29 -0.73 6.97
N LEU A 20 2.72 0.41 6.59
CA LEU A 20 1.48 0.51 5.85
C LEU A 20 1.79 0.94 4.40
N PHE A 21 1.31 0.17 3.43
CA PHE A 21 1.36 0.58 2.02
C PHE A 21 -0.04 0.99 1.57
N MET A 22 -0.18 2.22 1.11
CA MET A 22 -1.45 2.77 0.65
C MET A 22 -1.50 2.87 -0.87
N PHE A 23 -2.66 2.55 -1.43
CA PHE A 23 -2.91 2.55 -2.86
C PHE A 23 -4.23 3.25 -3.15
N TYR A 24 -4.23 4.04 -4.20
CA TYR A 24 -5.46 4.51 -4.81
C TYR A 24 -5.86 3.56 -5.94
N GLU A 25 -7.04 2.95 -5.82
CA GLU A 25 -7.49 1.89 -6.73
C GLU A 25 -8.33 2.46 -7.87
N LYS A 26 -7.63 2.87 -8.94
CA LYS A 26 -8.21 3.51 -10.13
C LYS A 26 -9.42 2.76 -10.72
N LEU A 27 -9.38 1.44 -10.76
CA LEU A 27 -10.49 0.64 -11.34
C LEU A 27 -11.77 0.74 -10.50
N LEU A 28 -11.65 0.82 -9.17
CA LEU A 28 -12.81 1.03 -8.30
C LEU A 28 -13.39 2.43 -8.48
N THR A 29 -12.55 3.45 -8.70
CA THR A 29 -13.04 4.80 -9.00
C THR A 29 -13.88 4.85 -10.27
N ILE A 30 -13.38 4.21 -11.33
CA ILE A 30 -14.10 4.15 -12.61
C ILE A 30 -15.43 3.41 -12.41
N TYR A 31 -15.41 2.26 -11.74
CA TYR A 31 -16.62 1.51 -11.42
C TYR A 31 -17.62 2.34 -10.62
N ASN A 32 -17.18 3.01 -9.55
CA ASN A 32 -18.02 3.87 -8.72
C ASN A 32 -18.71 4.97 -9.54
N ARG A 33 -17.95 5.64 -10.41
CA ARG A 33 -18.48 6.69 -11.28
C ARG A 33 -19.52 6.14 -12.26
N ASP A 34 -19.19 5.04 -12.92
CA ASP A 34 -20.02 4.50 -14.01
C ASP A 34 -21.30 3.82 -13.48
N ASN A 35 -21.26 3.27 -12.27
CA ASN A 35 -22.38 2.56 -11.63
C ASN A 35 -23.09 3.36 -10.53
N LYS A 36 -22.68 4.62 -10.29
CA LYS A 36 -23.18 5.47 -9.20
C LYS A 36 -23.08 4.79 -7.81
N THR A 37 -21.99 4.07 -7.57
CA THR A 37 -21.70 3.40 -6.30
C THR A 37 -20.59 4.11 -5.52
N SER A 38 -20.39 3.71 -4.27
CA SER A 38 -19.45 4.34 -3.34
C SER A 38 -18.54 3.30 -2.67
N HIS A 39 -17.96 2.37 -3.42
CA HIS A 39 -17.02 1.41 -2.86
C HIS A 39 -15.73 2.12 -2.39
N PRO A 40 -15.10 1.65 -1.30
CA PRO A 40 -13.85 2.22 -0.81
C PRO A 40 -12.71 2.05 -1.80
N VAL A 41 -12.03 3.14 -2.14
CA VAL A 41 -10.97 3.17 -3.18
C VAL A 41 -9.56 3.21 -2.59
N VAL A 42 -9.42 3.43 -1.28
CA VAL A 42 -8.13 3.41 -0.61
C VAL A 42 -7.84 1.98 -0.18
N ALA A 43 -6.86 1.34 -0.82
CA ALA A 43 -6.37 0.04 -0.38
C ALA A 43 -5.19 0.24 0.58
N VAL A 44 -5.22 -0.46 1.71
CA VAL A 44 -4.18 -0.44 2.74
C VAL A 44 -3.65 -1.86 2.89
N LYS A 45 -2.34 -2.02 2.68
CA LYS A 45 -1.64 -3.31 2.84
C LYS A 45 -0.73 -3.25 4.06
N VAL A 46 -0.86 -4.27 4.91
CA VAL A 46 -0.06 -4.47 6.13
C VAL A 46 0.43 -5.91 6.13
N GLY A 47 1.75 -6.11 6.06
CA GLY A 47 2.30 -7.45 5.81
C GLY A 47 1.72 -8.02 4.52
N ASP A 48 1.05 -9.19 4.60
CA ASP A 48 0.40 -9.83 3.45
C ASP A 48 -1.09 -9.53 3.33
N LYS A 49 -1.70 -8.88 4.33
CA LYS A 49 -3.12 -8.54 4.33
C LYS A 49 -3.36 -7.24 3.58
N LYS A 50 -4.43 -7.17 2.80
CA LYS A 50 -4.85 -6.00 2.04
C LYS A 50 -6.34 -5.75 2.25
N ASP A 51 -6.65 -4.58 2.77
CA ASP A 51 -8.02 -4.14 3.04
C ASP A 51 -8.35 -2.86 2.26
N TYR A 52 -9.63 -2.51 2.18
CA TYR A 52 -10.12 -1.30 1.52
C TYR A 52 -10.86 -0.41 2.52
N CYS A 53 -10.72 0.90 2.41
CA CYS A 53 -11.46 1.91 3.18
C CYS A 53 -11.71 3.20 2.38
N HIS A 54 -12.58 4.08 2.87
CA HIS A 54 -12.76 5.43 2.30
C HIS A 54 -11.72 6.41 2.84
N ALA A 55 -11.33 6.24 4.09
CA ALA A 55 -10.24 6.98 4.72
C ALA A 55 -9.48 6.12 5.74
N LEU A 56 -8.21 6.45 5.94
CA LEU A 56 -7.36 5.86 6.98
C LEU A 56 -7.01 6.95 7.98
N LYS A 57 -7.31 6.74 9.25
CA LYS A 57 -6.92 7.64 10.34
C LYS A 57 -5.86 6.95 11.20
N ILE A 58 -4.76 7.65 11.46
CA ILE A 58 -3.65 7.17 12.28
C ILE A 58 -3.62 8.02 13.55
N ASN A 59 -3.87 7.40 14.71
CA ASN A 59 -4.00 8.12 15.98
C ASN A 59 -2.66 8.14 16.72
N GLY A 60 -1.66 8.77 16.13
CA GLY A 60 -0.34 8.89 16.74
C GLY A 60 0.75 9.30 15.75
N PRO A 61 2.01 9.33 16.19
CA PRO A 61 3.14 9.63 15.33
C PRO A 61 3.21 8.66 14.15
N CYS A 62 3.45 9.20 12.95
CA CYS A 62 3.71 8.41 11.77
C CYS A 62 4.64 9.16 10.82
N GLN A 63 5.35 8.42 9.98
CA GLN A 63 6.26 8.98 8.99
C GLN A 63 5.95 8.43 7.59
N ILE A 64 5.98 9.31 6.59
CA ILE A 64 5.92 8.90 5.18
C ILE A 64 7.35 8.70 4.66
N ILE A 65 7.59 7.57 4.03
CA ILE A 65 8.93 7.14 3.60
C ILE A 65 8.93 6.80 2.12
N TYR A 66 9.92 7.35 1.41
CA TYR A 66 10.28 6.98 0.05
C TYR A 66 11.69 6.39 0.03
N GLN A 67 11.83 5.15 -0.46
CA GLN A 67 13.13 4.46 -0.55
C GLN A 67 13.35 3.89 -1.96
N PRO A 68 13.80 4.71 -2.93
CA PRO A 68 13.96 4.27 -4.32
C PRO A 68 15.05 3.22 -4.53
N HIS A 69 16.11 3.24 -3.71
CA HIS A 69 17.28 2.36 -3.86
C HIS A 69 17.23 1.12 -2.96
N GLN A 70 16.24 1.04 -2.06
CA GLN A 70 15.97 -0.12 -1.21
C GLN A 70 14.48 -0.46 -1.35
N PRO A 71 14.06 -1.00 -2.50
CA PRO A 71 12.66 -1.30 -2.74
C PRO A 71 12.21 -2.33 -1.72
N ASN A 72 11.24 -1.95 -0.89
CA ASN A 72 10.67 -2.88 0.06
C ASN A 72 9.91 -3.95 -0.74
N LYS A 73 10.36 -5.21 -0.65
CA LYS A 73 9.77 -6.34 -1.40
C LYS A 73 8.29 -6.56 -1.09
N SER A 74 7.80 -6.05 0.04
CA SER A 74 6.40 -6.06 0.42
C SER A 74 5.56 -4.97 -0.26
N GLN A 75 6.18 -4.02 -0.98
CA GLN A 75 5.50 -3.08 -1.89
C GLN A 75 4.79 -3.88 -2.98
N ALA A 76 3.51 -4.20 -2.74
CA ALA A 76 2.62 -4.61 -3.81
C ALA A 76 2.35 -3.42 -4.74
N GLY A 77 1.89 -3.66 -5.97
CA GLY A 77 0.97 -2.75 -6.67
C GLY A 77 1.43 -1.32 -6.99
N GLY A 78 2.73 -1.00 -6.97
CA GLY A 78 3.23 0.32 -7.39
C GLY A 78 3.26 1.41 -6.30
N ALA A 79 3.03 1.07 -5.03
CA ALA A 79 3.26 1.99 -3.93
C ALA A 79 4.74 2.30 -3.85
N ARG A 80 5.09 3.58 -4.04
CA ARG A 80 6.45 4.08 -3.87
C ARG A 80 6.67 4.64 -2.46
N LEU A 81 5.60 5.13 -1.84
CA LEU A 81 5.59 5.62 -0.47
C LEU A 81 5.03 4.56 0.47
N CYS A 82 5.58 4.47 1.67
CA CYS A 82 4.97 3.75 2.79
C CYS A 82 4.81 4.67 3.99
N ILE A 83 3.90 4.31 4.89
CA ILE A 83 3.76 4.96 6.18
C ILE A 83 4.35 4.03 7.24
N GLU A 84 5.33 4.51 7.98
CA GLU A 84 5.81 3.89 9.21
C GLU A 84 4.99 4.41 10.38
N VAL A 85 4.53 3.48 11.21
CA VAL A 85 3.75 3.75 12.41
C VAL A 85 4.20 2.81 13.52
N GLU A 86 4.18 3.27 14.77
CA GLU A 86 4.38 2.38 15.92
C GLU A 86 3.36 1.24 15.91
N PRO A 87 3.74 0.04 16.38
CA PRO A 87 2.83 -1.08 16.45
C PRO A 87 1.63 -0.82 17.38
N GLU A 88 1.81 -0.04 18.44
CA GLU A 88 0.79 0.32 19.43
C GLU A 88 -0.17 1.41 18.93
N VAL A 89 0.25 2.22 17.97
CA VAL A 89 -0.59 3.30 17.44
C VAL A 89 -1.79 2.72 16.68
N LEU A 90 -2.98 3.19 17.07
CA LEU A 90 -4.25 2.77 16.48
C LEU A 90 -4.38 3.32 15.05
N VAL A 91 -4.69 2.41 14.12
CA VAL A 91 -4.96 2.73 12.72
C VAL A 91 -6.41 2.37 12.40
N GLU A 92 -7.26 3.39 12.32
CA GLU A 92 -8.69 3.26 12.08
C GLU A 92 -9.00 3.35 10.58
N ARG A 93 -9.76 2.37 10.08
CA ARG A 93 -10.35 2.42 8.75
C ARG A 93 -11.73 3.06 8.88
N LYS A 94 -11.97 4.11 8.10
CA LYS A 94 -13.26 4.80 8.05
C LYS A 94 -13.99 4.47 6.76
N TYR A 95 -15.30 4.31 6.90
CA TYR A 95 -16.21 4.01 5.81
C TYR A 95 -17.35 5.02 5.79
N PHE A 96 -17.70 5.52 4.59
CA PHE A 96 -18.75 6.53 4.42
C PHE A 96 -20.03 5.96 3.78
N SER A 97 -20.08 4.66 3.61
CA SER A 97 -21.23 3.92 3.07
C SER A 97 -21.35 2.59 3.81
N ASN A 98 -22.55 2.05 3.94
CA ASN A 98 -22.78 0.73 4.51
C ASN A 98 -22.66 -0.33 3.40
N GLY A 99 -22.01 -1.47 3.66
CA GLY A 99 -22.02 -2.60 2.72
C GLY A 99 -20.77 -3.47 2.77
N ASP A 100 -20.72 -4.46 1.88
CA ASP A 100 -19.53 -5.27 1.61
C ASP A 100 -18.50 -4.42 0.84
N TYR A 101 -17.34 -4.23 1.45
CA TYR A 101 -16.24 -3.42 0.93
C TYR A 101 -15.28 -4.20 0.03
N SER A 102 -15.61 -5.45 -0.27
CA SER A 102 -14.91 -6.25 -1.26
C SER A 102 -15.00 -5.58 -2.65
N PRO A 103 -13.91 -5.59 -3.43
CA PRO A 103 -13.97 -5.12 -4.81
C PRO A 103 -15.01 -5.93 -5.62
N PRO A 104 -15.86 -5.28 -6.44
CA PRO A 104 -16.82 -5.99 -7.29
C PRO A 104 -16.14 -7.01 -8.21
N PRO A 105 -16.79 -8.14 -8.55
CA PRO A 105 -16.20 -9.19 -9.38
C PRO A 105 -15.63 -8.70 -10.71
N GLU A 106 -16.29 -7.73 -11.35
CA GLU A 106 -15.86 -7.11 -12.61
C GLU A 106 -14.50 -6.44 -12.46
N VAL A 107 -14.31 -5.72 -11.35
CA VAL A 107 -13.05 -5.05 -11.02
C VAL A 107 -11.95 -6.09 -10.78
N VAL A 108 -12.27 -7.17 -10.07
CA VAL A 108 -11.32 -8.27 -9.82
C VAL A 108 -10.89 -8.93 -11.13
N GLN A 109 -11.85 -9.26 -12.02
CA GLN A 109 -11.56 -9.86 -13.32
C GLN A 109 -10.71 -8.94 -14.20
N GLN A 110 -11.00 -7.64 -14.22
CA GLN A 110 -10.23 -6.67 -14.98
C GLN A 110 -8.78 -6.56 -14.47
N ARG A 111 -8.57 -6.57 -13.15
CA ARG A 111 -7.21 -6.64 -12.56
C ARG A 111 -6.46 -7.88 -13.02
N SER A 112 -7.10 -9.05 -12.99
CA SER A 112 -6.49 -10.30 -13.43
C SER A 112 -6.09 -10.25 -14.91
N LYS A 113 -6.92 -9.65 -15.78
CA LYS A 113 -6.60 -9.45 -17.20
C LYS A 113 -5.39 -8.54 -17.38
N ILE A 114 -5.30 -7.43 -16.65
CA ILE A 114 -4.16 -6.49 -16.70
C ILE A 114 -2.87 -7.19 -16.25
N GLN A 115 -2.92 -7.92 -15.13
CA GLN A 115 -1.74 -8.65 -14.62
C GLN A 115 -1.25 -9.73 -15.59
N LYS A 116 -2.15 -10.42 -16.30
CA LYS A 116 -1.78 -11.39 -17.34
C LYS A 116 -1.14 -10.73 -18.56
N LYS A 117 -1.52 -9.48 -18.89
CA LYS A 117 -0.97 -8.73 -20.02
C LYS A 117 0.40 -8.11 -19.72
N SER A 118 0.73 -7.82 -18.46
CA SER A 118 2.08 -7.39 -18.08
C SER A 118 3.04 -8.58 -18.20
N PRO A 119 4.00 -8.57 -19.16
CA PRO A 119 4.95 -9.66 -19.25
C PRO A 119 5.77 -9.67 -17.96
N ARG A 120 5.84 -10.81 -17.28
CA ARG A 120 6.92 -11.03 -16.29
C ARG A 120 8.22 -10.85 -17.05
N LEU A 121 8.97 -9.78 -16.77
CA LEU A 121 10.40 -9.71 -17.04
C LEU A 121 11.02 -10.89 -16.29
N LYS A 122 11.08 -12.05 -16.95
CA LYS A 122 11.86 -13.19 -16.51
C LYS A 122 13.30 -12.75 -16.65
N THR A 123 13.90 -12.27 -15.58
CA THR A 123 15.34 -12.08 -15.49
C THR A 123 15.97 -13.45 -15.73
N LYS A 124 16.39 -13.72 -16.98
CA LYS A 124 17.24 -14.87 -17.30
C LYS A 124 18.52 -14.69 -16.49
N ARG A 125 18.66 -15.43 -15.39
CA ARG A 125 19.96 -15.59 -14.74
C ARG A 125 20.86 -16.27 -15.78
N LYS A 126 21.88 -15.57 -16.27
CA LYS A 126 22.96 -16.20 -17.03
C LYS A 126 23.61 -17.24 -16.11
N PRO A 127 23.85 -18.48 -16.57
CA PRO A 127 24.68 -19.40 -15.80
C PRO A 127 26.09 -18.83 -15.75
N THR A 128 26.61 -18.64 -14.54
CA THR A 128 28.02 -18.37 -14.32
C THR A 128 28.78 -19.60 -14.78
N ARG A 129 29.72 -19.41 -15.71
CA ARG A 129 30.61 -20.45 -16.22
C ARG A 129 31.85 -20.51 -15.35
#